data_AF-A0A170PQE3-F1
#
_entry.id   AF-A0A170PQE3-F1
#
_cell.length_a   1.000
_cell.length_b   1.000
_cell.length_c   1.000
_cell.angle_alpha   90.00
_cell.angle_beta   90.00
_cell.angle_gamma   90.00
#
_symmetry.space_group_name_H-M   'P 1'
#
loop_
_entity.id
_entity.type
_entity.pdbx_description
1 polymer ?
#
loop_
_entity_poly.entity_id
_entity_poly.type
_entity_poly.pdbx_seq_one_letter_code
_entity_poly.pdbx_strand_id
1 'polypeptide(L)' 'MEALGTLEKVMNLELSPDQTLARADPDTVRQQLHDKGFYLQLPPAETESPL' A
#
# COMPACT_ATOMS: atom_id res chain seq x y z
N MET A 1 10.73 -11.77 2.61
CA MET A 1 10.78 -10.68 3.62
C MET A 1 12.06 -9.86 3.51
N GLU A 2 13.19 -10.44 3.09
CA GLU A 2 14.47 -9.72 2.95
C GLU A 2 14.40 -8.45 2.06
N ALA A 3 13.54 -8.45 1.03
CA ALA A 3 13.37 -7.29 0.15
C ALA A 3 12.76 -6.04 0.81
N LEU A 4 12.09 -6.17 1.96
CA LEU A 4 11.48 -5.03 2.67
C LEU A 4 12.43 -4.36 3.67
N GLY A 5 13.53 -5.04 4.05
CA GLY A 5 14.40 -4.59 5.13
C GLY A 5 13.67 -4.43 6.46
N THR A 6 14.21 -3.57 7.33
CA THR A 6 13.58 -3.21 8.61
C THR A 6 12.49 -2.17 8.37
N LEU A 7 11.26 -2.48 8.80
CA LEU A 7 10.15 -1.54 8.71
C LEU A 7 10.30 -0.45 9.78
N GLU A 8 10.23 0.81 9.34
CA GLU A 8 10.24 1.97 10.23
C GLU A 8 8.92 2.74 10.12
N LYS A 9 8.47 3.30 11.24
CA LYS A 9 7.28 4.17 11.26
C LYS A 9 7.66 5.54 10.69
N VAL A 10 7.23 5.81 9.45
CA VAL A 10 7.54 7.07 8.77
C VAL A 10 6.45 8.14 8.93
N MET A 11 5.18 7.75 9.09
CA MET A 11 4.05 8.69 9.25
C MET A 11 2.82 8.02 9.87
N ASN A 12 1.84 8.83 10.28
CA ASN A 12 0.46 8.38 10.49
C ASN A 12 -0.40 8.94 9.35
N LEU A 13 -1.31 8.13 8.81
CA LEU A 13 -2.23 8.52 7.75
C LEU A 13 -3.66 8.22 8.19
N GLU A 14 -4.56 9.17 8.01
CA GLU A 14 -5.97 9.01 8.35
C GLU A 14 -6.73 8.39 7.17
N LEU A 15 -7.31 7.21 7.35
CA LEU A 15 -8.01 6.49 6.28
C LEU A 15 -9.50 6.88 6.23
N SER A 16 -9.79 8.17 6.07
CA SER A 16 -11.16 8.64 5.84
C SER A 16 -11.61 8.30 4.40
N PRO A 17 -12.91 8.08 4.14
CA PRO A 17 -13.41 7.78 2.80
C PRO A 17 -13.09 8.86 1.76
N ASP A 18 -12.98 10.11 2.21
CA ASP A 18 -12.70 11.27 1.36
C ASP A 18 -11.19 11.45 1.06
N GLN A 19 -10.33 10.63 1.68
CA GLN A 19 -8.88 10.71 1.47
C GLN A 19 -8.43 9.86 0.28
N THR A 20 -7.93 10.54 -0.75
CA THR A 20 -7.34 9.86 -1.91
C THR A 20 -5.96 9.29 -1.55
N LEU A 21 -5.86 7.97 -1.45
CA LEU A 21 -4.59 7.27 -1.41
C LEU A 21 -4.02 7.21 -2.83
N ALA A 22 -2.90 7.89 -3.07
CA ALA A 22 -2.37 8.17 -4.41
C ALA A 22 -2.17 6.95 -5.33
N ARG A 23 -2.00 5.75 -4.76
CA ARG A 23 -1.69 4.53 -5.52
C ARG A 23 -2.49 3.29 -5.09
N ALA A 24 -3.45 3.44 -4.18
CA ALA A 24 -4.23 2.32 -3.65
C ALA A 24 -5.70 2.72 -3.49
N ASP A 25 -6.62 1.79 -3.70
CA ASP A 25 -8.04 2.01 -3.39
C ASP A 25 -8.24 1.97 -1.85
N PRO A 26 -8.80 3.04 -1.23
CA PRO A 26 -9.05 3.09 0.21
C PRO A 26 -9.85 1.89 0.75
N ASP A 27 -10.84 1.40 0.01
CA ASP A 27 -11.68 0.28 0.48
C ASP A 27 -10.87 -1.03 0.55
N THR A 28 -10.00 -1.26 -0.43
CA THR A 28 -9.07 -2.39 -0.43
C THR A 28 -8.10 -2.31 0.75
N VAL A 29 -7.57 -1.12 1.04
CA VAL A 29 -6.65 -0.91 2.17
C VAL A 29 -7.36 -1.19 3.50
N ARG A 30 -8.57 -0.66 3.68
CA ARG A 30 -9.36 -0.87 4.91
C ARG A 30 -9.70 -2.34 5.11
N GLN A 31 -10.09 -3.06 4.07
CA GLN A 31 -10.37 -4.49 4.16
C GLN A 31 -9.12 -5.30 4.55
N GLN A 32 -7.96 -5.04 3.93
CA GLN A 32 -6.73 -5.77 4.27
C GLN A 32 -6.22 -5.43 5.68
N LEU A 33 -6.37 -4.20 6.13
CA LEU A 33 -6.06 -3.83 7.51
C LEU A 33 -6.97 -4.56 8.50
N HIS A 34 -8.27 -4.69 8.20
CA HIS A 34 -9.19 -5.45 9.03
C HIS A 34 -8.84 -6.95 9.07
N ASP A 35 -8.56 -7.56 7.91
CA ASP A 35 -8.40 -9.01 7.80
C ASP A 35 -6.97 -9.50 8.14
N LYS A 36 -5.94 -8.70 7.84
CA LYS A 36 -4.52 -9.08 7.96
C LYS A 36 -3.73 -8.22 8.95
N GLY A 37 -4.26 -7.06 9.34
CA GLY A 37 -3.56 -6.08 10.19
C GLY A 37 -2.55 -5.20 9.45
N PHE A 38 -2.34 -5.38 8.13
CA PHE A 38 -1.43 -4.57 7.31
C PHE A 38 -1.84 -4.56 5.83
N TYR A 39 -1.38 -3.55 5.10
CA TYR A 39 -1.44 -3.46 3.63
C TYR A 39 -0.03 -3.22 3.09
N LEU A 40 0.39 -4.02 2.10
CA LEU A 40 1.68 -3.85 1.45
C LEU A 40 1.48 -3.39 0.00
N GLN A 41 1.96 -2.19 -0.30
CA GLN A 41 2.00 -1.70 -1.66
C GLN A 41 3.36 -2.01 -2.28
N LEU A 42 3.35 -2.81 -3.35
CA LEU A 42 4.52 -2.97 -4.20
C LEU A 42 4.44 -1.96 -5.35
N PRO A 43 5.57 -1.45 -5.86
CA PRO A 43 5.56 -0.72 -7.13
C PRO A 43 4.93 -1.60 -8.21
N PRO A 44 4.18 -1.02 -9.17
CA PRO A 44 3.70 -1.79 -10.31
C PRO A 44 4.91 -2.44 -10.99
N ALA A 45 4.77 -3.71 -11.39
CA ALA A 45 5.76 -4.33 -12.24
C ALA A 45 5.89 -3.47 -13.50
N GLU A 46 7.11 -3.06 -13.86
CA GLU A 46 7.34 -2.47 -15.16
C GLU A 46 6.91 -3.51 -16.20
N THR A 47 5.72 -3.35 -16.76
CA THR A 47 5.40 -4.02 -18.02
C THR A 47 6.50 -3.59 -18.97
N GLU A 48 7.36 -4.54 -19.37
CA GLU A 48 8.42 -4.31 -20.35
C GLU A 48 7.86 -3.42 -21.46
N SER A 49 8.43 -2.22 -21.60
CA SER A 49 8.08 -1.33 -22.69
C SER A 49 8.24 -2.12 -24.00
N PRO A 50 7.20 -2.24 -24.85
CA PRO A 50 7.38 -2.88 -26.14
C PRO A 50 8.31 -1.97 -26.95
N LEU A 51 9.53 -2.44 -27.19
CA LEU A 51 10.48 -1.87 -28.13
C LEU A 51 9.92 -1.91 -29.56
#